data_AF-A0A7W0LTA5-F1
#
_entry.id   AF-A0A7W0LTA5-F1
#
_cell.length_a   1.000
_cell.length_b   1.000
_cell.length_c   1.000
_cell.angle_alpha   90.00
_cell.angle_beta   90.00
_cell.angle_gamma   90.00
#
_symmetry.space_group_name_H-M   'P 1'
#
loop_
_entity.id
_entity.type
_entity.pdbx_description
1 polymer ?
#
loop_
_entity_poly.entity_id
_entity_poly.type
_entity_poly.pdbx_seq_one_letter_code
_entity_poly.pdbx_strand_id
1 'polypeptide(L)'
;MPENLEDAEAQRRSRAAAEAEQAEAAAAEAGAIGGPDPMPGADPADRPVAEGGGGEAEGFEQAEDALIRQASHEDNLSDPAADAFTPELESDRSPATYGEPDDIDSTEVTSEPPEGPDGPGQSG
;
A
#
# COMPACT_ATOMS: atom_id res chain seq x y z
N MET A 1 17.75 58.32 28.88
CA MET A 1 19.14 57.87 28.60
C MET A 1 19.02 56.67 27.66
N PRO A 2 19.24 56.83 26.34
CA PRO A 2 19.19 55.70 25.41
C PRO A 2 20.59 55.09 25.28
N GLU A 3 20.96 54.17 26.18
CA GLU A 3 22.26 53.45 26.13
C GLU A 3 22.16 52.07 25.45
N ASN A 4 21.03 51.73 24.84
CA ASN A 4 20.76 50.38 24.32
C ASN A 4 20.91 50.21 22.80
N LEU A 5 21.23 51.27 22.05
CA LEU A 5 21.25 51.18 20.59
C LEU A 5 22.55 50.56 20.06
N GLU A 6 23.69 50.92 20.65
CA GLU A 6 25.01 50.42 20.25
C GLU A 6 25.18 48.94 20.56
N ASP A 7 24.68 48.48 21.71
CA ASP A 7 24.64 47.06 22.07
C ASP A 7 23.78 46.24 21.11
N ALA A 8 22.66 46.80 20.65
CA ALA A 8 21.79 46.14 19.68
C ALA A 8 22.45 46.02 18.30
N GLU A 9 23.25 47.01 17.88
CA GLU A 9 24.02 46.95 16.63
C GLU A 9 25.20 45.99 16.73
N ALA A 10 25.88 45.93 17.89
CA ALA A 10 26.93 44.96 18.16
C ALA A 10 26.39 43.52 18.12
N GLN A 11 25.23 43.27 18.73
CA GLN A 11 24.54 41.99 18.67
C GLN A 11 24.13 41.61 17.24
N ARG A 12 23.63 42.57 16.45
CA ARG A 12 23.30 42.32 15.02
C ARG A 12 24.54 41.96 14.19
N ARG A 13 25.66 42.67 14.38
CA ARG A 13 26.92 42.33 13.68
C ARG A 13 27.43 40.94 14.07
N SER A 14 27.39 40.62 15.36
CA SER A 14 27.80 39.31 15.87
C SER A 14 26.95 38.19 15.26
N ARG A 15 25.62 38.36 15.25
CA ARG A 15 24.70 37.42 14.63
C ARG A 15 24.92 37.29 13.12
N ALA A 16 25.11 38.40 12.41
CA ALA A 16 25.36 38.36 10.96
C ALA A 16 26.67 37.63 10.62
N ALA A 17 27.70 37.77 11.46
CA ALA A 17 28.95 37.03 11.29
C ALA A 17 28.75 35.52 11.51
N ALA A 18 28.02 35.13 12.56
CA ALA A 18 27.66 33.74 12.80
C ALA A 18 26.79 33.17 11.66
N GLU A 19 25.83 33.93 11.13
CA GLU A 19 25.01 33.52 10.00
C GLU A 19 25.85 33.30 8.73
N ALA A 20 26.85 34.14 8.48
CA ALA A 20 27.78 33.98 7.36
C ALA A 20 28.63 32.71 7.50
N GLU A 21 29.16 32.44 8.69
CA GLU A 21 29.92 31.22 8.99
C GLU A 21 29.06 29.97 8.80
N GLN A 22 27.82 29.98 9.33
CA GLN A 22 26.88 28.86 9.18
C GLN A 22 26.47 28.65 7.71
N ALA A 23 26.29 29.73 6.95
CA ALA A 23 25.97 29.64 5.52
C ALA A 23 27.11 29.01 4.70
N GLU A 24 28.37 29.35 5.02
CA GLU A 24 29.53 28.75 4.38
C GLU A 24 29.66 27.26 4.74
N ALA A 25 29.48 26.90 6.01
CA ALA A 25 29.48 25.50 6.45
C ALA A 25 28.38 24.69 5.75
N ALA A 26 27.15 25.20 5.69
CA ALA A 26 26.05 24.54 5.00
C ALA A 26 26.29 24.39 3.50
N ALA A 27 26.90 25.39 2.84
CA ALA A 27 27.26 25.31 1.43
C ALA A 27 28.33 24.22 1.18
N ALA A 28 29.32 24.12 2.07
CA ALA A 28 30.35 23.08 2.00
C ALA A 28 29.75 21.68 2.20
N GLU A 29 28.87 21.50 3.18
CA GLU A 29 28.18 20.23 3.43
C GLU A 29 27.28 19.84 2.26
N ALA A 30 26.47 20.77 1.74
CA ALA A 30 25.61 20.52 0.58
C ALA A 30 26.42 20.14 -0.66
N GLY A 31 27.58 20.75 -0.88
CA GLY A 31 28.49 20.40 -1.96
C GLY A 31 29.12 19.01 -1.83
N ALA A 32 29.17 18.45 -0.62
CA ALA A 32 29.62 17.07 -0.39
C ALA A 32 28.51 16.03 -0.63
N ILE A 33 27.25 16.46 -0.75
CA ILE A 33 26.11 15.59 -1.04
C ILE A 33 25.99 15.37 -2.55
N GLY A 34 25.87 14.11 -2.99
CA GLY A 34 25.62 13.75 -4.39
C GLY A 34 26.55 12.68 -4.95
N GLY A 35 27.74 12.49 -4.35
CA GLY A 35 28.71 11.50 -4.82
C GLY A 35 29.24 11.79 -6.24
N PRO A 36 30.13 10.93 -6.77
CA PRO A 36 30.58 11.04 -8.15
C PRO A 36 29.43 10.73 -9.12
N ASP A 37 29.47 11.33 -10.31
CA ASP A 37 28.55 11.01 -11.40
C ASP A 37 28.55 9.48 -11.63
N PRO A 38 27.42 8.79 -11.46
CA PRO A 38 27.35 7.35 -11.65
C PRO A 38 27.53 6.95 -13.13
N MET A 39 27.33 7.89 -14.07
CA MET A 39 27.33 7.64 -15.52
C MET A 39 28.18 8.68 -16.26
N PRO A 40 29.50 8.75 -16.00
CA PRO A 40 30.37 9.77 -16.58
C PRO A 40 30.47 9.59 -18.10
N GLY A 41 30.06 10.61 -18.85
CA GLY A 41 30.10 10.61 -20.32
C GLY A 41 28.86 10.03 -21.00
N ALA A 42 27.81 9.70 -20.25
CA ALA A 42 26.50 9.38 -20.81
C ALA A 42 25.87 10.62 -21.48
N ASP A 43 24.99 10.38 -22.46
CA ASP A 43 24.18 11.44 -23.05
C ASP A 43 23.33 12.08 -21.94
N PRO A 44 23.36 13.42 -21.76
CA PRO A 44 22.47 14.11 -20.83
C PRO A 44 20.99 13.74 -20.97
N ALA A 45 20.55 13.32 -22.17
CA ALA A 45 19.20 12.86 -22.43
C ALA A 45 18.84 11.53 -21.73
N ASP A 46 19.83 10.66 -21.50
CA ASP A 46 19.64 9.33 -20.89
C ASP A 46 19.72 9.36 -19.35
N ARG A 47 20.28 10.44 -18.78
CA ARG A 47 20.44 10.57 -17.32
C ARG A 47 19.15 10.45 -16.51
N PRO A 48 18.02 11.08 -16.89
CA PRO A 48 16.77 10.96 -16.14
C PRO A 48 16.26 9.51 -16.08
N VAL A 49 16.47 8.73 -17.14
CA VAL A 49 16.09 7.32 -17.20
C VAL A 49 17.00 6.50 -16.29
N ALA A 50 18.32 6.73 -16.35
CA ALA A 50 19.29 6.04 -15.50
C ALA A 50 19.08 6.35 -14.00
N GLU A 51 18.90 7.62 -13.64
CA GLU A 51 18.58 8.07 -12.28
C GLU A 51 17.22 7.53 -11.81
N GLY A 52 16.28 7.34 -12.74
CA GLY A 52 14.97 6.72 -12.50
C GLY A 52 14.96 5.20 -12.44
N GLY A 53 16.12 4.52 -12.54
CA GLY A 53 16.22 3.06 -12.45
C GLY A 53 16.17 2.32 -13.80
N GLY A 54 16.46 2.97 -14.91
CA GLY A 54 16.80 2.31 -16.18
C GLY A 54 15.62 1.77 -17.00
N GLY A 55 14.39 1.85 -16.50
CA GLY A 55 13.20 1.53 -17.28
C GLY A 55 12.94 0.04 -17.55
N GLU A 56 13.72 -0.88 -16.97
CA GLU A 56 13.27 -2.26 -16.89
C GLU A 56 12.14 -2.34 -15.85
N ALA A 57 10.96 -2.78 -16.28
CA ALA A 57 9.78 -2.93 -15.43
C ALA A 57 9.96 -4.13 -14.49
N GLU A 58 10.86 -4.02 -13.52
CA GLU A 58 11.28 -5.15 -12.69
C GLU A 58 10.21 -5.64 -11.70
N GLY A 59 9.09 -4.93 -11.58
CA GLY A 59 8.01 -5.30 -10.66
C GLY A 59 6.71 -5.72 -11.34
N PHE A 60 6.17 -4.85 -12.20
CA PHE A 60 4.79 -5.00 -12.66
C PHE A 60 4.65 -6.01 -13.81
N GLU A 61 5.56 -5.99 -14.78
CA GLU A 61 5.54 -6.94 -15.90
C GLU A 61 5.85 -8.36 -15.45
N GLN A 62 6.81 -8.53 -14.53
CA GLN A 62 7.11 -9.84 -13.94
C GLN A 62 5.96 -10.36 -13.08
N ALA A 63 5.29 -9.48 -12.32
CA ALA A 63 4.10 -9.84 -11.55
C ALA A 63 2.92 -10.21 -12.45
N GLU A 64 2.71 -9.50 -13.56
CA GLU A 64 1.67 -9.81 -14.54
C GLU A 64 1.93 -11.15 -15.22
N ASP A 65 3.16 -11.41 -15.64
CA ASP A 65 3.57 -12.65 -16.26
C ASP A 65 3.45 -13.84 -15.27
N ALA A 66 3.76 -13.63 -13.98
CA ALA A 66 3.48 -14.62 -12.93
C ALA A 66 1.98 -14.87 -12.72
N LEU A 67 1.16 -13.80 -12.71
CA LEU A 67 -0.30 -13.91 -12.60
C LEU A 67 -0.92 -14.63 -13.80
N ILE A 68 -0.45 -14.34 -15.01
CA ILE A 68 -0.90 -15.01 -16.23
C ILE A 68 -0.58 -16.50 -16.14
N ARG A 69 0.65 -16.89 -15.81
CA ARG A 69 1.04 -18.31 -15.66
C ARG A 69 0.24 -19.05 -14.60
N GLN A 70 -0.04 -18.39 -13.46
CA GLN A 70 -0.84 -18.99 -12.40
C GLN A 70 -2.31 -19.13 -12.81
N ALA A 71 -2.87 -18.15 -13.52
CA ALA A 71 -4.25 -18.16 -13.98
C ALA A 71 -4.46 -19.12 -15.17
N SER A 72 -3.46 -19.28 -16.04
CA SER A 72 -3.54 -20.14 -17.22
C SER A 72 -3.48 -21.63 -16.89
N HIS A 73 -3.17 -22.01 -15.64
CA HIS A 73 -3.02 -23.40 -15.18
C HIS A 73 -2.03 -24.21 -16.06
N GLU A 74 -1.09 -23.52 -16.73
CA GLU A 74 -0.17 -24.16 -17.69
C GLU A 74 0.81 -25.10 -16.99
N ASP A 75 1.15 -24.78 -15.75
CA ASP A 75 1.91 -25.64 -14.87
C ASP A 75 1.08 -25.86 -13.60
N ASN A 76 0.73 -27.12 -13.29
CA ASN A 76 0.05 -27.49 -12.04
C ASN A 76 0.98 -27.29 -10.81
N LEU A 77 1.50 -26.07 -10.60
CA LEU A 77 2.53 -25.73 -9.61
C LEU A 77 1.98 -25.60 -8.19
N SER A 78 0.67 -25.48 -8.04
CA SER A 78 0.00 -25.45 -6.74
C SER A 78 -0.85 -26.71 -6.61
N ASP A 79 -0.47 -27.58 -5.69
CA ASP A 79 -1.28 -28.72 -5.27
C ASP A 79 -1.95 -28.34 -3.93
N PRO A 80 -3.25 -28.03 -3.93
CA PRO A 80 -3.97 -27.62 -2.72
C PRO A 80 -3.92 -28.66 -1.61
N ALA A 81 -3.75 -29.95 -1.95
CA ALA A 81 -3.62 -31.01 -0.96
C ALA A 81 -2.20 -31.06 -0.37
N ALA A 82 -1.17 -30.74 -1.15
CA ALA A 82 0.21 -30.65 -0.66
C ALA A 82 0.47 -29.36 0.14
N ASP A 83 -0.18 -28.26 -0.23
CA ASP A 83 -0.06 -26.96 0.42
C ASP A 83 -1.05 -26.77 1.59
N ALA A 84 -1.92 -27.75 1.82
CA ALA A 84 -2.83 -27.73 2.97
C ALA A 84 -2.03 -27.83 4.29
N PHE A 85 -2.31 -26.93 5.22
CA PHE A 85 -1.79 -27.03 6.58
C PHE A 85 -2.31 -28.29 7.27
N THR A 86 -1.50 -28.84 8.18
CA THR A 86 -1.94 -29.95 9.04
C THR A 86 -3.16 -29.49 9.86
N PRO A 87 -4.32 -30.18 9.75
CA PRO A 87 -5.48 -29.83 10.56
C PRO A 87 -5.14 -30.02 12.04
N GLU A 88 -5.58 -29.08 12.87
CA GLU A 88 -5.47 -29.21 14.31
C GLU A 88 -6.24 -30.46 14.76
N LEU A 89 -5.63 -31.28 15.63
CA LEU A 89 -6.36 -32.34 16.31
C LEU A 89 -7.40 -31.68 17.21
N GLU A 90 -8.69 -31.93 16.95
CA GLU A 90 -9.79 -31.57 17.86
C GLU A 90 -9.55 -32.24 19.23
N SER A 91 -8.78 -31.59 20.12
CA SER A 91 -8.48 -32.14 21.45
C SER A 91 -9.60 -31.90 22.46
N ASP A 92 -10.65 -31.15 22.08
CA ASP A 92 -11.79 -30.91 22.94
C ASP A 92 -13.01 -30.64 22.07
N ARG A 93 -13.64 -31.72 21.57
CA ARG A 93 -15.10 -31.65 21.40
C ARG A 93 -15.67 -31.55 22.81
N SER A 94 -15.73 -30.32 23.29
CA SER A 94 -16.45 -29.97 24.51
C SER A 94 -17.82 -30.63 24.42
N PRO A 95 -18.32 -31.30 25.48
CA PRO A 95 -19.68 -31.81 25.52
C PRO A 95 -20.65 -30.65 25.73
N ALA A 96 -20.51 -29.59 24.94
CA ALA A 96 -21.35 -28.43 24.98
C ALA A 96 -22.76 -28.89 24.60
N THR A 97 -23.63 -28.96 25.59
CA THR A 97 -25.07 -29.09 25.37
C THR A 97 -25.54 -27.76 24.80
N TYR A 98 -25.82 -27.74 23.50
CA TYR A 98 -26.46 -26.60 22.86
C TYR A 98 -27.88 -26.44 23.43
N GLY A 99 -28.22 -25.23 23.87
CA GLY A 99 -29.59 -24.89 24.26
C GLY A 99 -30.45 -24.69 23.02
N GLU A 100 -31.75 -24.97 23.14
CA GLU A 100 -32.72 -24.65 22.08
C GLU A 100 -32.76 -23.12 21.85
N PRO A 101 -32.79 -22.66 20.59
CA PRO A 101 -33.01 -21.26 20.29
C PRO A 101 -34.43 -20.83 20.69
N ASP A 102 -34.59 -19.58 21.08
CA ASP A 102 -35.91 -19.00 21.27
C ASP A 102 -36.57 -18.76 19.91
N ASP A 103 -37.80 -19.25 19.73
CA ASP A 103 -38.62 -18.94 18.55
C ASP A 103 -39.35 -17.60 18.76
N ILE A 104 -39.18 -16.69 17.80
CA ILE A 104 -39.98 -15.45 17.71
C ILE A 104 -40.78 -15.50 16.42
N ASP A 105 -42.10 -15.36 16.54
CA ASP A 105 -43.00 -15.26 15.40
C ASP A 105 -42.66 -14.05 14.54
N SER A 106 -42.52 -14.28 13.24
CA SER A 106 -42.17 -13.23 12.29
C SER A 106 -43.34 -12.27 12.12
N THR A 107 -43.11 -10.97 12.32
CA THR A 107 -44.11 -9.92 12.05
C THR A 107 -44.11 -9.45 10.60
N GLU A 108 -43.44 -10.18 9.70
CA GLU A 108 -43.45 -9.86 8.28
C GLU A 108 -44.88 -9.99 7.75
N VAL A 109 -45.44 -8.89 7.28
CA VAL A 109 -46.65 -8.91 6.46
C VAL A 109 -46.18 -9.12 5.02
N THR A 110 -46.06 -10.37 4.59
CA THR A 110 -45.91 -10.69 3.17
C THR A 110 -47.17 -10.19 2.47
N SER A 111 -47.07 -9.04 1.81
CA SER A 111 -48.09 -8.62 0.87
C SER A 111 -47.91 -9.46 -0.38
N GLU A 112 -48.36 -10.71 -0.33
CA GLU A 112 -48.49 -11.52 -1.54
C GLU A 112 -49.48 -10.80 -2.46
N PRO A 113 -49.06 -10.29 -3.63
CA PRO A 113 -50.01 -9.80 -4.59
C PRO A 113 -50.91 -10.98 -4.98
N PRO A 114 -52.23 -10.81 -5.06
CA PRO A 114 -53.13 -11.93 -5.32
C PRO A 114 -52.72 -12.61 -6.62
N GLU A 115 -52.51 -13.93 -6.57
CA GLU A 115 -52.33 -14.74 -7.76
C GLU A 115 -53.46 -14.40 -8.74
N GLY A 116 -53.08 -13.87 -9.91
CA GLY A 116 -54.02 -13.70 -11.01
C GLY A 116 -54.59 -15.07 -11.40
N PRO A 117 -55.82 -15.16 -11.92
CA PRO A 117 -56.40 -16.44 -12.28
C PRO A 117 -55.58 -17.06 -13.41
N ASP A 118 -54.73 -18.04 -13.07
CA ASP A 118 -54.10 -18.91 -14.03
C ASP A 118 -55.20 -19.63 -14.82
N GLY A 119 -55.33 -19.26 -16.10
CA GLY A 119 -56.20 -19.92 -17.04
C GLY A 119 -55.71 -21.35 -17.28
N PRO A 120 -56.61 -22.36 -17.36
CA PRO A 120 -56.18 -23.73 -17.58
C PRO A 120 -55.60 -23.87 -18.99
N GLY A 121 -54.28 -24.01 -19.07
CA GLY A 121 -53.58 -24.51 -20.26
C GLY A 121 -54.07 -25.93 -20.56
N GLN A 122 -54.84 -26.05 -21.64
CA GLN A 122 -55.37 -27.33 -22.14
C GLN A 122 -54.24 -28.33 -22.39
N SER A 123 -54.42 -29.54 -21.87
CA SER A 123 -53.64 -30.73 -22.23
C SER A 123 -54.61 -31.76 -22.80
N GLY A 124 -54.43 -32.15 -24.06
CA GLY A 124 -55.14 -33.29 -24.70
C GLY A 124 -56.03 -32.91 -25.87
#